data_AF-A0A3D3E4R6-F1
#
_entry.id   AF-A0A3D3E4R6-F1
#
_cell.length_a   1.000
_cell.length_b   1.000
_cell.length_c   1.000
_cell.angle_alpha   90.00
_cell.angle_beta   90.00
_cell.angle_gamma   90.00
#
_symmetry.space_group_name_H-M   'P 1'
#
loop_
_entity.id
_entity.type
_entity.pdbx_description
1 polymer ?
#
loop_
_entity_poly.entity_id
_entity_poly.type
_entity_poly.pdbx_seq_one_letter_code
_entity_poly.pdbx_strand_id
1 'polypeptide(L)'
;MALLTASDLSLDLDCFPKVSSHIQQPWDAADLYLIESADFGKHPAIINDQWGALTCYLHQQKKQLIRSLYCWSDSFCSHQGI
;
A
#
# COMPACT_ATOMS: atom_id res chain seq x y z
N MET A 1 -3.71 10.75 -9.92
CA MET A 1 -4.52 9.79 -9.17
C MET A 1 -4.67 8.55 -9.99
N ALA A 2 -4.47 7.42 -9.35
CA ALA A 2 -4.62 6.12 -9.94
C ALA A 2 -5.48 5.25 -9.02
N LEU A 3 -6.34 4.46 -9.63
CA LEU A 3 -7.23 3.56 -8.92
C LEU A 3 -6.61 2.15 -8.80
N LEU A 4 -6.21 1.79 -7.59
CA LEU A 4 -5.80 0.43 -7.25
C LEU A 4 -7.06 -0.37 -6.93
N THR A 5 -7.36 -1.38 -7.73
CA THR A 5 -8.51 -2.27 -7.50
C THR A 5 -8.01 -3.62 -7.00
N ALA A 6 -8.37 -3.95 -5.76
CA ALA A 6 -8.23 -5.27 -5.18
C ALA A 6 -9.60 -5.99 -5.16
N SER A 7 -9.60 -7.29 -4.83
CA SER A 7 -10.80 -8.12 -4.80
C SER A 7 -11.93 -7.57 -3.92
N ASP A 8 -11.61 -6.85 -2.84
CA ASP A 8 -12.56 -6.41 -1.82
C ASP A 8 -12.60 -4.89 -1.58
N LEU A 9 -11.70 -4.15 -2.21
CA LEU A 9 -11.51 -2.73 -1.94
C LEU A 9 -10.92 -2.04 -3.17
N SER A 10 -11.23 -0.76 -3.34
CA SER A 10 -10.53 0.10 -4.30
C SER A 10 -9.94 1.31 -3.56
N LEU A 11 -8.71 1.67 -3.93
CA LEU A 11 -7.95 2.75 -3.32
C LEU A 11 -7.57 3.78 -4.40
N ASP A 12 -7.91 5.04 -4.16
CA ASP A 12 -7.41 6.16 -4.96
C ASP A 12 -6.09 6.64 -4.36
N LEU A 13 -5.00 6.39 -5.08
CA LEU A 13 -3.64 6.66 -4.63
C LEU A 13 -2.93 7.65 -5.57
N ASP A 14 -1.97 8.38 -5.04
CA ASP A 14 -1.06 9.28 -5.77
C ASP A 14 0.38 8.96 -5.38
N CYS A 15 1.32 9.15 -6.32
CA CYS A 15 2.75 9.09 -5.98
C CYS A 15 3.15 10.33 -5.18
N PHE A 16 4.19 10.20 -4.35
CA PHE A 16 4.95 11.32 -3.81
C PHE A 16 6.42 11.24 -4.26
N PRO A 17 6.99 12.32 -4.82
CA PRO A 17 6.31 13.54 -5.26
C PRO A 17 5.23 13.24 -6.32
N LYS A 18 4.29 14.17 -6.52
CA LYS A 18 3.15 13.93 -7.41
C LYS A 18 3.62 13.77 -8.86
N VAL A 19 3.31 12.61 -9.44
CA VAL A 19 3.61 12.25 -10.82
C VAL A 19 2.31 11.83 -11.51
N SER A 20 2.25 11.99 -12.83
CA SER A 20 1.15 11.48 -13.65
C SER A 20 1.08 9.95 -13.55
N SER A 21 -0.12 9.41 -13.34
CA SER A 21 -0.35 7.97 -13.29
C SER A 21 0.00 7.26 -14.61
N HIS A 22 0.00 7.97 -15.73
CA HIS A 22 0.46 7.42 -17.02
C HIS A 22 1.96 7.12 -17.06
N ILE A 23 2.74 7.76 -16.19
CA ILE A 23 4.20 7.58 -16.10
C ILE A 23 4.50 6.57 -14.99
N GLN A 24 3.88 6.76 -13.83
CA GLN A 24 4.18 5.97 -12.64
C GLN A 24 2.92 5.78 -11.80
N GLN A 25 2.67 4.54 -11.46
CA GLN A 25 1.60 4.14 -10.55
C GLN A 25 2.16 4.13 -9.12
N PRO A 26 1.35 4.50 -8.11
CA PRO A 26 1.74 4.45 -6.70
C PRO A 26 1.68 3.03 -6.10
N TRP A 27 1.68 2.01 -6.95
CA TRP A 27 1.83 0.59 -6.64
C TRP A 27 2.39 -0.12 -7.87
N ASP A 28 2.84 -1.35 -7.69
CA ASP A 28 3.24 -2.23 -8.78
C ASP A 28 2.56 -3.61 -8.72
N ALA A 29 3.04 -4.53 -9.56
CA ALA A 29 2.50 -5.89 -9.62
C ALA A 29 2.82 -6.71 -8.37
N ALA A 30 3.91 -6.41 -7.65
CA ALA A 30 4.27 -7.11 -6.42
C ALA A 30 3.34 -6.69 -5.29
N ASP A 31 2.98 -5.41 -5.20
CA ASP A 31 1.98 -4.91 -4.25
C ASP A 31 0.64 -5.63 -4.42
N LEU A 32 0.17 -5.71 -5.68
CA LEU A 32 -1.06 -6.43 -6.04
C LEU A 32 -0.99 -7.90 -5.65
N TYR A 33 0.14 -8.56 -5.92
CA TYR A 33 0.32 -9.96 -5.56
C TYR A 33 0.22 -10.17 -4.04
N LEU A 34 0.85 -9.31 -3.24
CA LEU A 34 0.79 -9.39 -1.79
C LEU A 34 -0.64 -9.13 -1.26
N ILE A 35 -1.34 -8.13 -1.81
CA ILE A 35 -2.73 -7.82 -1.44
C ILE A 35 -3.65 -9.02 -1.65
N GLU A 36 -3.48 -9.75 -2.74
CA GLU A 36 -4.38 -10.85 -3.10
C GLU A 36 -4.00 -12.19 -2.45
N SER A 37 -2.71 -12.42 -2.18
CA SER A 37 -2.20 -13.75 -1.81
C SER A 37 -1.62 -13.84 -0.40
N ALA A 38 -1.24 -12.73 0.23
CA ALA A 38 -0.60 -12.80 1.54
C ALA A 38 -1.62 -13.08 2.64
N ASP A 39 -1.26 -14.00 3.54
CA ASP A 39 -1.91 -14.14 4.84
C ASP A 39 -1.11 -13.32 5.85
N PHE A 40 -1.64 -12.17 6.24
CA PHE A 40 -1.01 -11.29 7.20
C PHE A 40 -1.54 -11.61 8.61
N GLY A 41 -0.67 -11.68 9.62
CA GLY A 41 -1.11 -11.90 11.00
C GLY A 41 -1.87 -10.72 11.60
N LYS A 42 -2.14 -10.75 12.91
CA LYS A 42 -2.77 -9.62 13.64
C LYS A 42 -1.84 -8.39 13.80
N HIS A 43 -0.56 -8.56 13.53
CA HIS A 43 0.52 -7.59 13.75
C HIS A 43 1.48 -7.55 12.55
N PRO A 44 1.00 -7.22 11.34
CA PRO A 44 1.86 -7.18 10.16
C PRO A 44 2.91 -6.07 10.26
N ALA A 45 4.07 -6.33 9.65
CA ALA A 45 5.11 -5.35 9.42
C ALA A 45 5.29 -5.18 7.91
N ILE A 46 5.19 -3.94 7.43
CA ILE A 46 5.39 -3.57 6.03
C ILE A 46 6.73 -2.87 5.93
N ILE A 47 7.57 -3.36 5.02
CA ILE A 47 8.92 -2.87 4.81
C ILE A 47 9.01 -2.31 3.40
N ASN A 48 9.50 -1.08 3.28
CA ASN A 48 9.75 -0.39 2.00
C ASN A 48 8.52 -0.32 1.09
N ASP A 49 7.37 0.01 1.67
CA ASP A 49 6.18 0.40 0.92
C ASP A 49 6.40 1.78 0.32
N GLN A 50 6.73 1.81 -0.97
CA GLN A 50 7.29 2.98 -1.65
C GLN A 50 6.32 4.19 -1.60
N TRP A 51 5.03 3.96 -1.83
CA TRP A 51 3.99 5.00 -1.84
C TRP A 51 2.78 4.67 -0.95
N GLY A 52 2.88 3.66 -0.10
CA GLY A 52 1.86 3.37 0.90
C GLY A 52 0.74 2.45 0.43
N ALA A 53 0.85 1.78 -0.73
CA ALA A 53 -0.24 0.98 -1.28
C ALA A 53 -0.66 -0.16 -0.35
N LEU A 54 0.32 -0.90 0.18
CA LEU A 54 0.10 -1.99 1.13
C LEU A 54 -0.40 -1.46 2.47
N THR A 55 0.17 -0.35 2.93
CA THR A 55 -0.19 0.32 4.19
C THR A 55 -1.63 0.79 4.16
N CYS A 56 -2.03 1.48 3.08
CA CYS A 56 -3.40 1.93 2.86
C CYS A 56 -4.36 0.74 2.76
N TYR A 57 -3.98 -0.33 2.03
CA TYR A 57 -4.80 -1.52 1.93
C TYR A 57 -5.06 -2.16 3.29
N LEU A 58 -4.00 -2.43 4.07
CA LEU A 58 -4.13 -3.07 5.38
C LEU A 58 -4.94 -2.23 6.38
N HIS A 59 -4.87 -0.90 6.29
CA HIS A 59 -5.68 0.00 7.10
C HIS A 59 -7.17 -0.01 6.77
N GLN A 60 -7.55 -0.27 5.51
CA GLN A 60 -8.93 -0.14 5.03
C GLN A 60 -9.64 -1.47 4.79
N GLN A 61 -8.90 -2.55 4.55
CA GLN A 61 -9.46 -3.88 4.36
C GLN A 61 -10.27 -4.32 5.60
N LYS A 62 -11.29 -5.14 5.36
CA LYS A 62 -12.17 -5.67 6.42
C LYS A 62 -12.13 -7.20 6.52
N LYS A 63 -11.27 -7.85 5.73
CA LYS A 63 -11.05 -9.30 5.72
C LYS A 63 -10.52 -9.80 7.05
N GLN A 64 -9.64 -9.04 7.70
CA GLN A 64 -8.96 -9.46 8.92
C GLN A 64 -8.77 -8.34 9.93
N LEU A 65 -8.95 -8.67 11.21
CA LEU A 65 -8.70 -7.73 12.30
C LEU A 65 -7.20 -7.54 12.52
N ILE A 66 -6.71 -6.35 12.18
CA ILE A 66 -5.36 -5.89 12.51
C ILE A 66 -5.41 -5.15 13.85
N ARG A 67 -4.51 -5.52 14.77
CA ARG A 67 -4.40 -4.89 16.09
C ARG A 67 -3.33 -3.80 16.14
N SER A 68 -2.23 -4.02 15.43
CA SER A 68 -1.21 -3.00 15.21
C SER A 68 -0.60 -3.21 13.83
N LEU A 69 -0.20 -2.11 13.19
CA LEU A 69 0.50 -2.11 11.92
C LEU A 69 1.84 -1.43 12.11
N TYR A 70 2.92 -2.09 11.71
CA TYR A 70 4.26 -1.52 11.74
C TYR A 70 4.70 -1.20 10.32
N CYS A 71 5.16 0.02 10.09
CA CYS A 71 5.67 0.45 8.79
C CYS A 71 7.09 0.95 8.98
N TRP A 72 7.98 0.53 8.08
CA TRP A 72 9.34 1.06 8.02
C TRP A 72 9.76 1.22 6.56
N SER A 73 10.44 2.32 6.26
CA SER A 73 11.01 2.56 4.95
C SER A 73 12.41 3.16 5.11
N ASP A 74 13.31 2.89 4.17
CA ASP A 74 14.58 3.60 4.04
C ASP A 74 14.49 4.80 3.08
N SER A 75 13.37 4.94 2.35
CA SER A 75 13.14 6.00 1.37
C SER A 75 12.62 7.28 2.05
N PHE A 76 13.31 8.40 1.80
CA PHE A 76 12.85 9.72 2.23
C PHE A 76 11.47 10.06 1.64
N CYS A 77 11.24 9.74 0.36
CA CYS A 77 9.97 10.04 -0.30
C CYS A 77 8.81 9.27 0.35
N SER A 78 9.03 8.02 0.76
CA SER A 78 8.00 7.21 1.42
C SER A 78 7.64 7.79 2.79
N HIS A 79 8.61 8.27 3.56
CA HIS A 79 8.34 8.96 4.84
C HIS A 79 7.58 10.29 4.71
N GLN A 80 7.60 10.93 3.53
CA GLN A 80 6.88 12.18 3.29
C GLN A 80 5.48 11.95 2.71
N GLY A 81 5.29 10.83 2.01
CA GLY A 81 4.06 10.53 1.27
C GLY A 81 3.02 9.70 2.04
N ILE A 82 3.41 9.07 3.15
CA ILE A 82 2.57 8.17 3.97
C ILE A 82 2.22 8.85 5.30
#